data_AF-A0A0B6YXS2-F1
#
_entry.id   AF-A0A0B6YXS2-F1
#
_cell.length_a   1.000
_cell.length_b   1.000
_cell.length_c   1.000
_cell.angle_alpha   90.00
_cell.angle_beta   90.00
_cell.angle_gamma   90.00
#
_symmetry.space_group_name_H-M   'P 1'
#
loop_
_entity.id
_entity.type
_entity.pdbx_description
1 polymer ?
#
loop_
_entity_poly.entity_id
_entity_poly.type
_entity_poly.pdbx_seq_one_letter_code
_entity_poly.pdbx_strand_id
1 'polypeptide(L)'
;FELAWKLSKDTNSLLWLAVVGVTDQFVHFRTPRDKYMEDVMSLQSHVSRHNHRGNEDENILSVNCLRISFEEELHLPLYRHWTLIESICHSMPIACKLRLWSLKGQKRLSEFLAEMGLPLSQCKQQYGAMDTTMRSEVKIRIQEYMSKYGLEIQDVILPSFTMQYGYKHLLCATDFVYACVSVLESVDRSKSPTDNFLAASDFLQRSVSRKIKAGLELGKLQLRSVVTQ
;
A
#
# COMPACT_ATOMS: atom_id res chain seq x y z
N PHE A 1 15.52 2.08 13.83
CA PHE A 1 16.18 2.97 12.86
C PHE A 1 17.00 4.05 13.56
N GLU A 2 16.41 4.86 14.45
CA GLU A 2 17.08 5.93 15.20
C GLU A 2 18.44 5.55 15.83
N LEU A 3 18.55 4.36 16.43
CA LEU A 3 19.83 3.86 16.94
C LEU A 3 20.90 3.72 15.85
N ALA A 4 20.54 3.16 14.70
CA ALA A 4 21.48 3.01 13.57
C ALA A 4 21.89 4.37 13.02
N TRP A 5 20.98 5.34 12.99
CA TRP A 5 21.29 6.71 12.60
C TRP A 5 22.28 7.38 13.55
N LYS A 6 22.09 7.27 14.87
CA LYS A 6 23.04 7.79 15.88
C LYS A 6 24.44 7.16 15.77
N LEU A 7 24.53 5.96 15.21
CA LEU A 7 25.79 5.24 14.97
C LEU A 7 26.35 5.43 13.56
N SER A 8 25.73 6.27 12.72
CA SER A 8 26.09 6.47 11.30
C SER A 8 26.08 5.17 10.47
N LYS A 9 25.21 4.22 10.85
CA LYS A 9 25.00 2.92 10.19
C LYS A 9 23.60 2.80 9.59
N ASP A 10 22.92 3.92 9.39
CA ASP A 10 21.63 4.01 8.72
C ASP A 10 21.73 3.67 7.23
N THR A 11 20.81 2.84 6.75
CA THR A 11 20.73 2.42 5.35
C THR A 11 19.31 2.58 4.85
N ASN A 12 19.13 2.77 3.53
CA ASN A 12 17.79 2.87 2.92
C ASN A 12 16.92 1.67 3.26
N SER A 13 17.50 0.48 3.43
CA SER A 13 16.73 -0.71 3.80
C SER A 13 16.28 -0.69 5.25
N LEU A 14 17.10 -0.20 6.18
CA LEU A 14 16.64 0.00 7.57
C LEU A 14 15.55 1.08 7.64
N LEU A 15 15.63 2.10 6.79
CA LEU A 15 14.60 3.13 6.67
C LEU A 15 13.29 2.54 6.13
N TRP A 16 13.35 1.72 5.08
CA TRP A 16 12.18 1.01 4.55
C TRP A 16 11.54 0.09 5.59
N LEU A 17 12.33 -0.68 6.34
CA LEU A 17 11.80 -1.52 7.41
C LEU A 17 11.10 -0.70 8.51
N ALA A 18 11.61 0.50 8.82
CA ALA A 18 10.95 1.40 9.76
C ALA A 18 9.62 1.93 9.22
N VAL A 19 9.58 2.33 7.95
CA VAL A 19 8.35 2.70 7.24
C VAL A 19 7.32 1.56 7.31
N VAL A 20 7.72 0.34 6.95
CA VAL A 20 6.84 -0.85 6.99
C VAL A 20 6.30 -1.10 8.39
N GLY A 21 7.12 -0.95 9.43
CA GLY A 21 6.68 -1.10 10.82
C GLY A 21 5.65 -0.06 11.26
N VAL A 22 5.84 1.22 10.89
CA VAL A 22 4.87 2.29 11.18
C VAL A 22 3.57 2.07 10.39
N THR A 23 3.67 1.67 9.13
CA THR A 23 2.50 1.34 8.30
C THR A 23 1.75 0.11 8.82
N ASP A 24 2.45 -0.93 9.31
CA ASP A 24 1.83 -2.11 9.94
C ASP A 24 0.96 -1.73 11.13
N GLN A 25 1.49 -0.89 12.02
CA GLN A 25 0.75 -0.41 13.19
C GLN A 25 -0.52 0.35 12.80
N PHE A 26 -0.45 1.17 11.75
CA PHE A 26 -1.60 1.92 11.25
C PHE A 26 -2.65 1.01 10.58
N VAL A 27 -2.23 0.12 9.67
CA VAL A 27 -3.11 -0.79 8.94
C VAL A 27 -3.91 -1.71 9.89
N HIS A 28 -3.29 -2.16 10.98
CA HIS A 28 -3.93 -3.01 11.99
C HIS A 28 -4.62 -2.22 13.11
N PHE A 29 -4.85 -0.91 12.94
CA PHE A 29 -5.52 -0.05 13.91
C PHE A 29 -4.89 -0.04 15.31
N ARG A 30 -3.57 -0.30 15.40
CA ARG A 30 -2.82 -0.28 16.67
C ARG A 30 -2.38 1.12 17.07
N THR A 31 -2.29 2.03 16.11
CA THR A 31 -1.83 3.41 16.29
C THR A 31 -2.86 4.38 15.69
N PRO A 32 -3.24 5.48 16.39
CA PRO A 32 -4.16 6.47 15.86
C PRO A 32 -3.53 7.26 14.70
N ARG A 33 -4.38 7.86 13.86
CA ARG A 33 -3.95 8.59 12.66
C ARG A 33 -2.97 9.73 12.98
N ASP A 34 -3.22 10.51 14.03
CA ASP A 34 -2.36 11.63 14.39
C ASP A 34 -0.93 11.18 14.68
N LYS A 35 -0.79 10.08 15.43
CA LYS A 35 0.51 9.49 15.73
C LYS A 35 1.19 8.93 14.48
N TYR A 36 0.44 8.27 13.61
CA TYR A 36 0.95 7.83 12.31
C TYR A 36 1.47 9.01 11.47
N MET A 37 0.78 10.16 11.48
CA MET A 37 1.21 11.34 10.74
C MET A 37 2.49 11.95 11.29
N GLU A 38 2.64 12.06 12.61
CA GLU A 38 3.90 12.47 13.24
C GLU A 38 5.08 11.58 12.81
N ASP A 39 4.87 10.27 12.87
CA ASP A 39 5.91 9.28 12.55
C ASP A 39 6.26 9.31 11.05
N VAL A 40 5.28 9.46 10.17
CA VAL A 40 5.48 9.64 8.72
C VAL A 40 6.26 10.91 8.42
N MET A 41 5.93 12.04 9.05
CA MET A 41 6.66 13.30 8.85
C MET A 41 8.11 13.18 9.33
N SER A 42 8.34 12.49 10.46
CA SER A 42 9.70 12.19 10.93
C SER A 42 10.47 11.33 9.91
N LEU A 43 9.87 10.25 9.41
CA LEU A 43 10.48 9.38 8.40
C LEU A 43 10.72 10.10 7.07
N GLN A 44 9.84 11.02 6.67
CA GLN A 44 9.99 11.83 5.45
C GLN A 44 11.27 12.67 5.50
N SER A 45 11.58 13.26 6.67
CA SER A 45 12.82 14.02 6.85
C SER A 45 14.08 13.15 6.60
N HIS A 46 14.05 11.90 7.06
CA HIS A 46 15.12 10.92 6.82
C HIS A 46 15.18 10.49 5.35
N VAL A 47 14.04 10.28 4.69
CA VAL A 47 13.98 9.96 3.25
C VAL A 47 14.61 11.08 2.42
N SER A 48 14.28 12.33 2.70
CA SER A 48 14.88 13.50 2.02
C SER A 48 16.40 13.56 2.21
N ARG A 49 16.88 13.32 3.44
CA ARG A 49 18.33 13.26 3.75
C ARG A 49 19.04 12.15 2.97
N HIS A 50 18.45 10.96 2.91
CA HIS A 50 19.02 9.81 2.20
C HIS A 50 19.00 10.00 0.67
N ASN A 51 17.97 10.65 0.12
CA ASN A 51 17.88 10.94 -1.30
C ASN A 51 18.89 12.04 -1.74
N HIS A 52 19.14 13.05 -0.90
CA HIS A 52 20.15 14.07 -1.20
C HIS A 52 21.57 13.51 -1.24
N ARG A 53 21.92 12.67 -0.27
CA ARG A 53 23.20 11.95 -0.23
C ARG A 53 23.42 11.05 -1.45
N GLY A 54 22.35 10.58 -2.10
CA GLY A 54 22.44 9.80 -3.32
C GLY A 54 22.78 10.63 -4.57
N ASN A 55 22.40 11.91 -4.61
CA ASN A 55 22.62 12.77 -5.78
C ASN A 55 24.02 13.39 -5.81
N GLU A 56 24.70 13.54 -4.68
CA GLU A 56 26.10 14.02 -4.66
C GLU A 56 27.07 12.99 -5.27
N ASP A 57 26.73 11.70 -5.20
CA ASP A 57 27.44 10.57 -5.82
C ASP A 57 26.83 10.18 -7.19
N GLU A 58 26.46 11.18 -8.00
CA GLU A 58 25.63 11.08 -9.21
C GLU A 58 26.14 10.12 -10.32
N ASN A 59 27.34 9.56 -10.19
CA ASN A 59 27.92 8.63 -11.17
C ASN A 59 27.95 7.14 -10.76
N ILE A 60 27.50 6.73 -9.55
CA ILE A 60 27.66 5.33 -9.10
C ILE A 60 26.43 4.77 -8.33
N LEU A 61 25.25 5.36 -8.41
CA LEU A 61 24.06 4.67 -7.91
C LEU A 61 23.65 3.56 -8.89
N SER A 62 24.07 2.34 -8.57
CA SER A 62 23.66 1.12 -9.27
C SER A 62 22.14 1.07 -9.44
N VAL A 63 21.68 0.60 -10.61
CA VAL A 63 20.27 0.34 -10.94
C VAL A 63 19.55 -0.53 -9.90
N ASN A 64 20.31 -1.24 -9.05
CA ASN A 64 19.81 -2.08 -7.95
C ASN A 64 19.65 -1.36 -6.61
N CYS A 65 19.83 -0.04 -6.55
CA CYS A 65 19.67 0.73 -5.32
C CYS A 65 18.19 0.93 -4.98
N LEU A 66 17.86 0.66 -3.71
CA LEU A 66 16.54 0.92 -3.13
C LEU A 66 16.31 2.43 -3.07
N ARG A 67 15.32 2.93 -3.82
CA ARG A 67 14.85 4.32 -3.74
C ARG A 67 13.52 4.36 -3.00
N ILE A 68 13.40 5.29 -2.07
CA ILE A 68 12.18 5.54 -1.30
C ILE A 68 11.69 6.93 -1.68
N SER A 69 10.41 7.01 -2.02
CA SER A 69 9.70 8.26 -2.31
C SER A 69 8.53 8.42 -1.35
N PHE A 70 8.27 9.67 -0.99
CA PHE A 70 7.09 10.05 -0.22
C PHE A 70 6.03 10.57 -1.17
N GLU A 71 4.80 10.05 -1.06
CA GLU A 71 3.68 10.45 -1.89
C GLU A 71 2.36 10.35 -1.12
N GLU A 72 1.42 11.23 -1.44
CA GLU A 72 0.04 11.07 -0.99
C GLU A 72 -0.67 10.04 -1.86
N GLU A 73 -1.05 8.90 -1.28
CA GLU A 73 -1.64 7.80 -2.03
C GLU A 73 -3.11 7.57 -1.65
N LEU A 74 -3.81 6.83 -2.51
CA LEU A 74 -5.14 6.32 -2.20
C LEU A 74 -5.02 5.26 -1.10
N HIS A 75 -5.78 5.43 -0.02
CA HIS A 75 -5.93 4.51 1.09
C HIS A 75 -6.84 3.34 0.71
N LEU A 76 -6.43 2.63 -0.34
CA LEU A 76 -7.14 1.50 -0.92
C LEU A 76 -6.20 0.29 -0.92
N PRO A 77 -6.56 -0.84 -0.28
CA PRO A 77 -5.65 -1.96 -0.16
C PRO A 77 -5.31 -2.55 -1.53
N LEU A 78 -4.03 -2.78 -1.86
CA LEU A 78 -3.63 -3.50 -3.07
C LEU A 78 -4.13 -2.91 -4.40
N TYR A 79 -4.56 -1.63 -4.43
CA TYR A 79 -5.26 -1.05 -5.59
C TYR A 79 -4.46 -1.13 -6.89
N ARG A 80 -3.12 -1.13 -6.82
CA ARG A 80 -2.22 -1.28 -7.98
C ARG A 80 -2.13 -2.71 -8.52
N HIS A 81 -2.56 -3.70 -7.73
CA HIS A 81 -2.39 -5.13 -7.97
C HIS A 81 -3.69 -5.87 -8.25
N TRP A 82 -4.84 -5.20 -8.20
CA TRP A 82 -6.16 -5.76 -8.53
C TRP A 82 -7.06 -4.73 -9.24
N THR A 83 -8.36 -4.97 -9.28
CA THR A 83 -9.32 -4.05 -9.89
C THR A 83 -9.66 -2.90 -8.93
N LEU A 84 -10.02 -1.74 -9.49
CA LEU A 84 -10.39 -0.58 -8.67
C LEU A 84 -11.67 -0.82 -7.86
N ILE A 85 -12.57 -1.66 -8.35
CA ILE A 85 -13.79 -2.04 -7.63
C ILE A 85 -13.45 -2.94 -6.44
N GLU A 86 -12.62 -3.96 -6.65
CA GLU A 86 -12.22 -4.88 -5.57
C GLU A 86 -11.48 -4.13 -4.47
N SER A 87 -10.43 -3.37 -4.83
CA SER A 87 -10.30 -1.98 -4.41
C SER A 87 -11.05 -1.48 -3.17
N ILE A 88 -12.05 -0.71 -3.56
CA ILE A 88 -12.99 0.01 -2.74
C ILE A 88 -13.82 -0.94 -1.88
N CYS A 89 -14.20 -2.11 -2.42
CA CYS A 89 -15.02 -3.09 -1.71
C CYS A 89 -14.37 -3.66 -0.45
N HIS A 90 -13.04 -3.77 -0.43
CA HIS A 90 -12.29 -4.31 0.70
C HIS A 90 -11.59 -3.23 1.54
N SER A 91 -11.74 -1.96 1.20
CA SER A 91 -11.29 -0.86 2.07
C SER A 91 -12.32 -0.67 3.18
N MET A 92 -11.95 -0.99 4.42
CA MET A 92 -12.88 -0.98 5.57
C MET A 92 -13.62 0.36 5.76
N PRO A 93 -12.95 1.54 5.76
CA PRO A 93 -13.65 2.82 5.95
C PRO A 93 -14.69 3.11 4.85
N ILE A 94 -14.31 2.87 3.59
CA ILE A 94 -15.17 3.17 2.44
C ILE A 94 -16.31 2.15 2.34
N ALA A 95 -16.01 0.87 2.56
CA ALA A 95 -17.00 -0.20 2.55
C ALA A 95 -18.09 0.00 3.60
N CYS A 96 -17.71 0.47 4.79
CA CYS A 96 -18.63 0.82 5.87
C CYS A 96 -19.52 2.02 5.53
N LYS A 97 -18.93 3.13 5.05
CA LYS A 97 -19.67 4.36 4.70
C LYS A 97 -20.63 4.16 3.52
N LEU A 98 -20.26 3.34 2.55
CA LEU A 98 -21.10 3.00 1.40
C LEU A 98 -22.04 1.81 1.65
N ARG A 99 -21.88 1.07 2.75
CA ARG A 99 -22.65 -0.13 3.12
C ARG A 99 -22.64 -1.21 2.03
N LEU A 100 -21.45 -1.56 1.56
CA LEU A 100 -21.24 -2.41 0.37
C LEU A 100 -21.70 -3.87 0.51
N TRP A 101 -21.97 -4.34 1.73
CA TRP A 101 -22.61 -5.64 1.99
C TRP A 101 -24.09 -5.69 1.56
N SER A 102 -24.70 -4.54 1.22
CA SER A 102 -26.09 -4.46 0.77
C SER A 102 -26.19 -4.22 -0.74
N LEU A 103 -27.24 -4.75 -1.37
CA LEU A 103 -27.56 -4.47 -2.78
C LEU A 103 -27.70 -2.97 -3.06
N LYS A 104 -28.23 -2.20 -2.10
CA LYS A 104 -28.34 -0.74 -2.19
C LYS A 104 -26.96 -0.07 -2.18
N GLY A 105 -26.04 -0.54 -1.35
CA GLY A 105 -24.66 -0.06 -1.31
C GLY A 105 -23.90 -0.35 -2.60
N GLN A 106 -24.08 -1.54 -3.18
CA GLN A 106 -23.48 -1.89 -4.48
C GLN A 106 -24.02 -1.02 -5.63
N LYS A 107 -25.32 -0.71 -5.64
CA LYS A 107 -25.89 0.27 -6.59
C LYS A 107 -25.30 1.66 -6.38
N ARG A 108 -25.19 2.10 -5.13
CA ARG A 108 -24.58 3.40 -4.77
C ARG A 108 -23.10 3.49 -5.18
N LEU A 109 -22.34 2.39 -5.08
CA LEU A 109 -20.97 2.32 -5.60
C LEU A 109 -20.93 2.45 -7.13
N SER A 110 -21.88 1.83 -7.83
CA SER A 110 -21.97 1.95 -9.28
C SER A 110 -22.33 3.37 -9.73
N GLU A 111 -23.22 4.04 -8.98
CA GLU A 111 -23.52 5.47 -9.16
C GLU A 111 -22.28 6.34 -8.91
N PHE A 112 -21.53 6.08 -7.84
CA PHE A 112 -20.27 6.77 -7.55
C PHE A 112 -19.26 6.65 -8.70
N LEU A 113 -19.06 5.45 -9.23
CA LEU A 113 -18.15 5.21 -10.35
C LEU A 113 -18.63 5.90 -11.65
N ALA A 114 -19.94 5.89 -11.89
CA ALA A 114 -20.53 6.55 -13.06
C ALA A 114 -20.39 8.08 -12.99
N GLU A 115 -20.57 8.68 -11.82
CA GLU A 115 -20.43 10.13 -11.62
C GLU A 115 -18.99 10.61 -11.78
N MET A 116 -18.00 9.80 -11.41
CA MET A 116 -16.59 10.07 -11.69
C MET A 116 -16.24 10.00 -13.18
N GLY A 117 -17.14 9.49 -14.03
CA GLY A 117 -16.90 9.32 -15.46
C GLY A 117 -16.01 8.14 -15.80
N LEU A 118 -15.83 7.18 -14.88
CA LEU A 118 -15.02 5.99 -15.12
C LEU A 118 -15.88 4.87 -15.76
N PRO A 119 -15.57 4.40 -16.99
CA PRO A 119 -16.29 3.29 -17.59
C PRO A 119 -16.20 2.03 -16.73
N LEU A 120 -17.32 1.33 -16.57
CA LEU A 120 -17.37 0.12 -15.75
C LEU A 120 -16.40 -0.97 -16.23
N SER A 121 -16.11 -1.03 -17.53
CA SER A 121 -15.08 -1.92 -18.10
C SER A 121 -13.69 -1.62 -17.55
N GLN A 122 -13.34 -0.34 -17.39
CA GLN A 122 -12.05 0.12 -16.87
C GLN A 122 -11.95 -0.13 -15.35
N CYS A 123 -13.05 0.00 -14.61
CA CYS A 123 -13.08 -0.28 -13.17
C CYS A 123 -13.01 -1.78 -12.84
N LYS A 124 -13.46 -2.65 -13.76
CA LYS A 124 -13.45 -4.12 -13.62
C LYS A 124 -12.18 -4.79 -14.12
N GLN A 125 -11.33 -4.11 -14.89
CA GLN A 125 -10.03 -4.63 -15.26
C GLN A 125 -8.98 -4.32 -14.18
N GLN A 126 -7.82 -4.96 -14.31
CA GLN A 126 -6.68 -4.73 -13.44
C GLN A 126 -6.24 -3.26 -13.52
N TYR A 127 -6.01 -2.62 -12.37
CA TYR A 127 -5.59 -1.21 -12.34
C TYR A 127 -4.32 -0.98 -13.18
N GLY A 128 -3.36 -1.91 -13.16
CA GLY A 128 -2.16 -1.83 -13.99
C GLY A 128 -2.41 -1.87 -15.51
N ALA A 129 -3.55 -2.41 -15.94
CA ALA A 129 -3.97 -2.49 -17.35
C ALA A 129 -4.93 -1.34 -17.76
N MET A 130 -5.32 -0.48 -16.81
CA MET A 130 -6.18 0.66 -17.06
C MET A 130 -5.45 1.74 -17.86
N ASP A 131 -6.19 2.50 -18.67
CA ASP A 131 -5.58 3.54 -19.49
C ASP A 131 -4.83 4.57 -18.62
N THR A 132 -3.69 5.06 -19.11
CA THR A 132 -2.77 5.86 -18.30
C THR A 132 -3.36 7.22 -17.94
N THR A 133 -4.18 7.80 -18.82
CA THR A 133 -4.94 9.03 -18.52
C THR A 133 -5.87 8.80 -17.33
N MET A 134 -6.68 7.74 -17.42
CA MET A 134 -7.63 7.35 -16.38
C MET A 134 -6.94 7.05 -15.05
N ARG A 135 -5.81 6.33 -15.05
CA ARG A 135 -5.05 6.02 -13.81
C ARG A 135 -4.58 7.28 -13.10
N SER A 136 -4.16 8.27 -13.87
CA SER A 136 -3.70 9.55 -13.32
C SER A 136 -4.88 10.37 -12.76
N GLU A 137 -6.05 10.26 -13.39
CA GLU A 137 -7.27 10.96 -12.97
C GLU A 137 -7.99 10.32 -11.78
N VAL A 138 -7.87 9.00 -11.53
CA VAL A 138 -8.64 8.29 -10.48
C VAL A 138 -8.54 9.00 -9.13
N LYS A 139 -7.33 9.38 -8.72
CA LYS A 139 -7.12 10.05 -7.42
C LYS A 139 -7.90 11.36 -7.34
N ILE A 140 -7.82 12.19 -8.38
CA ILE A 140 -8.47 13.50 -8.46
C ILE A 140 -9.99 13.33 -8.49
N ARG A 141 -10.50 12.42 -9.32
CA ARG A 141 -11.94 12.16 -9.42
C ARG A 141 -12.52 11.64 -8.11
N ILE A 142 -11.84 10.74 -7.42
CA ILE A 142 -12.31 10.27 -6.11
C ILE A 142 -12.36 11.46 -5.12
N GLN A 143 -11.37 12.35 -5.12
CA GLN A 143 -11.35 13.56 -4.27
C GLN A 143 -12.50 14.54 -4.57
N GLU A 144 -12.88 14.69 -5.84
CA GLU A 144 -13.97 15.59 -6.24
C GLU A 144 -15.34 15.08 -5.79
N TYR A 145 -15.59 13.77 -5.93
CA TYR A 145 -16.92 13.20 -5.73
C TYR A 145 -17.12 12.57 -4.34
N MET A 146 -16.07 12.34 -3.55
CA MET A 146 -16.13 11.68 -2.23
C MET A 146 -17.10 12.36 -1.25
N SER A 147 -17.13 13.69 -1.19
CA SER A 147 -17.95 14.46 -0.24
C SER A 147 -19.45 14.19 -0.40
N LYS A 148 -19.91 13.97 -1.64
CA LYS A 148 -21.31 13.64 -1.96
C LYS A 148 -21.74 12.29 -1.39
N TYR A 149 -20.79 11.37 -1.19
CA TYR A 149 -21.05 10.04 -0.70
C TYR A 149 -20.80 9.89 0.82
N GLY A 150 -20.46 10.99 1.51
CA GLY A 150 -20.15 11.00 2.94
C GLY A 150 -18.76 10.45 3.27
N LEU A 151 -17.90 10.30 2.27
CA LEU A 151 -16.50 9.94 2.44
C LEU A 151 -15.71 11.21 2.80
N GLU A 152 -14.75 11.07 3.72
CA GLU A 152 -13.88 12.15 4.16
C GLU A 152 -12.46 11.93 3.66
N ILE A 153 -11.65 12.99 3.61
CA ILE A 153 -10.37 12.93 2.91
C ILE A 153 -9.42 11.95 3.61
N GLN A 154 -9.58 11.82 4.93
CA GLN A 154 -8.87 10.87 5.77
C GLN A 154 -9.22 9.39 5.50
N ASP A 155 -10.40 9.11 4.94
CA ASP A 155 -10.80 7.74 4.57
C ASP A 155 -10.15 7.30 3.26
N VAL A 156 -9.88 8.26 2.39
CA VAL A 156 -9.51 8.03 0.98
C VAL A 156 -8.03 8.26 0.73
N ILE A 157 -7.40 9.20 1.43
CA ILE A 157 -6.03 9.61 1.17
C ILE A 157 -5.18 9.47 2.42
N LEU A 158 -4.03 8.85 2.21
CA LEU A 158 -3.04 8.64 3.23
C LEU A 158 -1.66 9.02 2.70
N PRO A 159 -0.93 9.91 3.39
CA PRO A 159 0.50 10.08 3.16
C PRO A 159 1.21 8.74 3.42
N SER A 160 1.93 8.26 2.42
CA SER A 160 2.64 6.99 2.49
C SER A 160 3.95 7.06 1.74
N PHE A 161 4.63 5.93 1.70
CA PHE A 161 5.91 5.78 1.04
C PHE A 161 5.83 4.68 -0.02
N THR A 162 6.53 4.93 -1.11
CA THR A 162 6.76 3.95 -2.16
C THR A 162 8.21 3.54 -2.20
N MET A 163 8.41 2.25 -2.38
CA MET A 163 9.70 1.67 -2.67
C MET A 163 9.77 1.39 -4.17
N GLN A 164 10.83 1.89 -4.80
CA GLN A 164 11.19 1.52 -6.17
C GLN A 164 12.45 0.65 -6.15
N TYR A 165 12.33 -0.51 -6.79
CA TYR A 165 13.45 -1.41 -7.07
C TYR A 165 13.59 -1.66 -8.58
N GLY A 166 14.69 -1.19 -9.15
CA GLY A 166 14.93 -1.23 -10.59
C GLY A 166 13.84 -0.53 -11.41
N TYR A 167 13.57 -1.05 -12.61
CA TYR A 167 12.69 -0.39 -13.60
C TYR A 167 11.19 -0.68 -13.45
N LYS A 168 10.80 -1.81 -12.85
CA LYS A 168 9.40 -2.30 -12.90
C LYS A 168 8.73 -2.52 -11.55
N HIS A 169 9.48 -2.51 -10.44
CA HIS A 169 8.93 -2.86 -9.14
C HIS A 169 8.74 -1.60 -8.29
N LEU A 170 7.57 -0.97 -8.44
CA LEU A 170 7.07 0.04 -7.52
C LEU A 170 6.09 -0.65 -6.55
N LEU A 171 6.33 -0.52 -5.25
CA LEU A 171 5.50 -1.10 -4.20
C LEU A 171 5.18 -0.04 -3.14
N CYS A 172 3.91 0.05 -2.76
CA CYS A 172 3.48 0.87 -1.63
C CYS A 172 3.87 0.18 -0.32
N ALA A 173 4.11 0.97 0.74
CA ALA A 173 4.34 0.44 2.08
C ALA A 173 3.15 -0.43 2.53
N THR A 174 1.92 0.04 2.30
CA THR A 174 0.68 -0.67 2.64
C THR A 174 0.57 -2.03 1.94
N ASP A 175 0.87 -2.08 0.65
CA ASP A 175 0.83 -3.32 -0.13
C ASP A 175 1.88 -4.33 0.34
N PHE A 176 3.06 -3.82 0.73
CA PHE A 176 4.13 -4.63 1.27
C PHE A 176 3.78 -5.21 2.65
N VAL A 177 3.10 -4.44 3.51
CA VAL A 177 2.57 -4.91 4.79
C VAL A 177 1.55 -6.03 4.58
N TYR A 178 0.54 -5.82 3.74
CA TYR A 178 -0.47 -6.86 3.46
C TYR A 178 0.16 -8.15 2.92
N ALA A 179 1.16 -8.04 2.06
CA ALA A 179 1.88 -9.21 1.54
C ALA A 179 2.76 -9.90 2.60
N CYS A 180 3.37 -9.14 3.53
CA CYS A 180 4.19 -9.71 4.59
C CYS A 180 3.32 -10.42 5.63
N VAL A 181 2.20 -9.82 6.03
CA VAL A 181 1.26 -10.39 7.01
C VAL A 181 0.61 -11.65 6.47
N SER A 182 0.21 -11.66 5.19
CA SER A 182 -0.40 -12.86 4.58
C SER A 182 0.55 -14.05 4.51
N VAL A 183 1.86 -13.80 4.37
CA VAL A 183 2.90 -14.84 4.44
C VAL A 183 3.11 -15.32 5.88
N LEU A 184 3.10 -14.40 6.84
CA LEU A 184 3.27 -14.71 8.27
C LEU A 184 2.10 -15.51 8.84
N GLU A 185 0.87 -15.13 8.49
CA GLU A 185 -0.38 -15.72 8.99
C GLU A 185 -0.91 -16.85 8.09
N SER A 186 -0.09 -17.34 7.16
CA SER A 186 -0.50 -18.38 6.22
C SER A 186 -0.91 -19.66 6.97
N VAL A 187 -2.16 -20.10 6.80
CA VAL A 187 -2.73 -21.30 7.46
C VAL A 187 -2.43 -22.58 6.66
N ASP A 188 -1.31 -22.62 5.96
CA ASP A 188 -0.87 -23.80 5.23
C ASP A 188 -0.53 -24.94 6.20
N ARG A 189 -1.32 -26.02 6.19
CA ARG A 189 -1.14 -27.16 7.10
C ARG A 189 0.21 -27.86 6.94
N SER A 190 0.93 -27.60 5.86
CA SER A 190 2.26 -28.17 5.61
C SER A 190 3.40 -27.42 6.32
N LYS A 191 3.14 -26.20 6.84
CA LYS A 191 4.17 -25.33 7.42
C LYS A 191 3.94 -25.10 8.90
N SER A 192 5.02 -25.05 9.66
CA SER A 192 4.96 -24.63 11.06
C SER A 192 4.88 -23.09 11.16
N PRO A 193 4.36 -22.54 12.27
CA PRO A 193 4.40 -21.10 12.52
C PRO A 193 5.81 -20.51 12.48
N THR A 194 6.81 -21.30 12.89
CA THR A 194 8.23 -20.92 12.80
C THR A 194 8.71 -20.81 11.35
N ASP A 195 8.26 -21.69 10.46
CA ASP A 195 8.60 -21.62 9.03
C ASP A 195 7.97 -20.37 8.40
N ASN A 196 6.73 -20.03 8.76
CA ASN A 196 6.06 -18.82 8.29
C ASN A 196 6.79 -17.56 8.77
N PHE A 197 7.24 -17.53 10.03
CA PHE A 197 8.03 -16.42 10.56
C PHE A 197 9.34 -16.23 9.79
N LEU A 198 10.07 -17.32 9.52
CA LEU A 198 11.30 -17.26 8.72
C LEU A 198 11.01 -16.82 7.28
N ALA A 199 9.92 -17.32 6.68
CA ALA A 199 9.50 -16.91 5.33
C ALA A 199 9.14 -15.43 5.25
N ALA A 200 8.47 -14.89 6.27
CA ALA A 200 8.16 -13.46 6.38
C ALA A 200 9.43 -12.63 6.63
N SER A 201 10.37 -13.12 7.44
CA SER A 201 11.67 -12.46 7.63
C SER A 201 12.47 -12.39 6.33
N ASP A 202 12.52 -13.48 5.57
CA ASP A 202 13.11 -13.52 4.24
C ASP A 202 12.40 -12.59 3.25
N PHE A 203 11.09 -12.41 3.38
CA PHE A 203 10.30 -11.52 2.54
C PHE A 203 10.69 -10.05 2.74
N LEU A 204 10.98 -9.67 3.99
CA LEU A 204 11.50 -8.34 4.33
C LEU A 204 12.92 -8.10 3.79
N GLN A 205 13.66 -9.17 3.52
CA GLN A 205 15.00 -9.08 2.94
C GLN A 205 14.94 -8.85 1.42
N ARG A 206 15.95 -8.13 0.91
CA ARG A 206 15.96 -7.42 -0.38
C ARG A 206 15.86 -8.31 -1.64
N SER A 207 15.70 -9.63 -1.52
CA SER A 207 16.18 -10.57 -2.56
C SER A 207 15.13 -11.29 -3.40
N VAL A 208 13.80 -11.14 -3.21
CA VAL A 208 12.87 -12.04 -3.93
C VAL A 208 11.57 -11.40 -4.46
N SER A 209 11.67 -10.79 -5.64
CA SER A 209 10.52 -10.31 -6.45
C SER A 209 9.44 -11.40 -6.69
N ARG A 210 9.82 -12.68 -6.77
CA ARG A 210 8.86 -13.79 -6.90
C ARG A 210 8.03 -14.03 -5.63
N LYS A 211 8.64 -13.91 -4.44
CA LYS A 211 7.94 -14.05 -3.15
C LYS A 211 6.93 -12.91 -2.95
N ILE A 212 7.28 -11.69 -3.38
CA ILE A 212 6.40 -10.51 -3.35
C ILE A 212 5.08 -10.78 -4.08
N LYS A 213 5.13 -11.27 -5.32
CA LYS A 213 3.90 -11.58 -6.07
C LYS A 213 3.04 -12.64 -5.38
N ALA A 214 3.66 -13.70 -4.87
CA ALA A 214 2.95 -14.75 -4.14
C ALA A 214 2.30 -14.21 -2.84
N GLY A 215 3.01 -13.37 -2.08
CA GLY A 215 2.47 -12.71 -0.89
C GLY A 215 1.32 -11.76 -1.20
N LEU A 216 1.40 -11.01 -2.31
CA LEU A 216 0.31 -10.14 -2.77
C LEU A 216 -0.96 -10.94 -3.11
N GLU A 217 -0.82 -12.09 -3.79
CA GLU A 217 -1.97 -12.97 -4.08
C GLU A 217 -2.57 -13.57 -2.80
N LEU A 218 -1.74 -13.97 -1.83
CA LEU A 218 -2.22 -14.41 -0.51
C LEU A 218 -2.95 -13.27 0.24
N GLY A 219 -2.44 -12.03 0.14
CA GLY A 219 -3.07 -10.85 0.74
C GLY A 219 -4.46 -10.58 0.15
N LYS A 220 -4.63 -10.70 -1.18
CA LYS A 220 -5.95 -10.61 -1.83
C LYS A 220 -6.90 -11.68 -1.32
N LEU A 221 -6.42 -12.93 -1.16
CA LEU A 221 -7.23 -14.03 -0.66
C LEU A 221 -7.69 -13.79 0.79
N GLN A 222 -6.79 -13.28 1.64
CA GLN A 222 -7.11 -12.93 3.02
C GLN A 222 -8.16 -11.82 3.08
N LEU A 223 -7.99 -10.72 2.32
CA LEU A 223 -8.96 -9.62 2.26
C LEU A 223 -10.35 -10.10 1.79
N ARG A 224 -10.40 -10.92 0.74
CA ARG A 224 -11.67 -11.51 0.26
C ARG A 224 -12.33 -12.36 1.33
N SER A 225 -11.55 -13.18 2.03
CA SER A 225 -12.05 -14.05 3.08
C SER A 225 -12.68 -13.26 4.23
N VAL A 226 -12.07 -12.14 4.64
CA VAL A 226 -12.59 -11.26 5.69
C VAL A 226 -13.95 -10.67 5.33
N VAL A 227 -14.18 -10.28 4.08
CA VAL A 227 -15.46 -9.70 3.65
C VAL A 227 -16.57 -10.75 3.52
N THR A 228 -16.21 -12.00 3.26
CA THR A 228 -17.18 -13.12 3.10
C THR A 228 -17.61 -13.79 4.40
N GLN A 229 -16.91 -13.52 5.52
CA GLN A 229 -17.24 -14.06 6.84
C GLN A 229 -18.53 -13.45 7.40
#